data_AF-A0AAI8MIQ5-F1
#
_entry.id   AF-A0AAI8MIQ5-F1
#
_cell.length_a   1.000
_cell.length_b   1.000
_cell.length_c   1.000
_cell.angle_alpha   90.00
_cell.angle_beta   90.00
_cell.angle_gamma   90.00
#
_symmetry.space_group_name_H-M   'P 1'
#
loop_
_entity.id
_entity.type
_entity.pdbx_description
1 polymer ?
#
loop_
_entity_poly.entity_id
_entity_poly.type
_entity_poly.pdbx_seq_one_letter_code
_entity_poly.pdbx_strand_id
1 'polypeptide(L)'
;MDRGNIREVRAAMEATRDELKAEYTILQSHYDAFDARALQIKALSGPLIAAAIGSGVATNSRSLILAAILTALSLWTLEAIWKSFQYCYTDRIKIIEAWFREDHADRLVPFQIYAAWGEVWDRWYRHPKALISILRQPFVYLPYAPLGLFGIISLPFIGKF
;
A
#
# COMPACT_ATOMS: atom_id res chain seq x y z
N MET A 1 33.35 37.97 0.78
CA MET A 1 32.65 36.92 0.01
C MET A 1 32.20 37.54 -1.30
N ASP A 2 32.64 36.99 -2.44
CA ASP A 2 32.38 37.57 -3.77
C ASP A 2 30.89 37.46 -4.17
N ARG A 3 30.37 38.48 -4.87
CA ARG A 3 28.98 38.52 -5.35
C ARG A 3 28.68 37.39 -6.35
N GLY A 4 29.68 36.88 -7.06
CA GLY A 4 29.57 35.71 -7.93
C GLY A 4 29.18 34.45 -7.14
N ASN A 5 29.92 34.16 -6.06
CA ASN A 5 29.69 32.98 -5.22
C ASN A 5 28.28 32.95 -4.59
N ILE A 6 27.75 34.09 -4.16
CA ILE A 6 26.39 34.17 -3.58
C ILE A 6 25.31 33.80 -4.61
N ARG A 7 25.50 34.18 -5.89
CA ARG A 7 24.55 33.87 -6.96
C ARG A 7 24.55 32.38 -7.31
N GLU A 8 25.74 31.77 -7.39
CA GLU A 8 25.88 30.34 -7.69
C GLU A 8 25.26 29.47 -6.60
N VAL A 9 25.51 29.79 -5.32
CA VAL A 9 24.92 29.06 -4.19
C VAL A 9 23.39 29.17 -4.22
N ARG A 10 22.85 30.37 -4.49
CA ARG A 10 21.41 30.57 -4.60
C ARG A 10 20.80 29.77 -5.74
N ALA A 11 21.41 29.79 -6.92
CA ALA A 11 20.94 29.03 -8.08
C ALA A 11 20.95 27.52 -7.80
N ALA A 12 22.00 27.00 -7.13
CA ALA A 12 22.06 25.61 -6.74
C ALA A 12 20.97 25.22 -5.73
N MET A 13 20.70 26.08 -4.74
CA MET A 13 19.61 25.84 -3.78
C MET A 13 18.23 25.86 -4.46
N GLU A 14 18.01 26.79 -5.38
CA GLU A 14 16.77 26.88 -6.17
C GLU A 14 16.59 25.61 -7.04
N ALA A 15 17.65 25.13 -7.68
CA ALA A 15 17.62 23.87 -8.43
C ALA A 15 17.28 22.66 -7.53
N THR A 16 17.95 22.51 -6.38
CA THR A 16 17.64 21.44 -5.42
C THR A 16 16.20 21.51 -4.94
N ARG A 17 15.69 22.72 -4.68
CA ARG A 17 14.29 22.93 -4.27
C ARG A 17 13.31 22.41 -5.33
N ASP A 18 13.56 22.73 -6.60
CA ASP A 18 12.69 22.31 -7.70
C ASP A 18 12.77 20.80 -7.94
N GLU A 19 13.96 20.22 -7.84
CA GLU A 19 14.17 18.77 -7.93
C GLU A 19 13.46 18.00 -6.80
N LEU A 20 13.57 18.47 -5.56
CA LEU A 20 12.88 17.87 -4.41
C LEU A 20 11.36 18.00 -4.51
N LYS A 21 10.86 19.12 -5.04
CA LYS A 21 9.43 19.31 -5.31
C LYS A 21 8.93 18.33 -6.38
N ALA A 22 9.72 18.13 -7.43
CA ALA A 22 9.42 17.14 -8.48
C ALA A 22 9.40 15.72 -7.91
N GLU A 23 10.42 15.35 -7.13
CA GLU A 23 10.49 14.06 -6.45
C GLU A 23 9.30 13.84 -5.51
N TYR A 24 8.95 14.83 -4.68
CA TYR A 24 7.79 14.79 -3.79
C TYR A 24 6.50 14.51 -4.56
N THR A 25 6.28 15.22 -5.67
CA THR A 25 5.08 15.04 -6.49
C THR A 25 5.01 13.63 -7.08
N ILE A 26 6.13 13.08 -7.51
CA ILE A 26 6.22 11.69 -8.00
C ILE A 26 5.89 10.70 -6.88
N LEU A 27 6.51 10.85 -5.70
CA LEU A 27 6.29 10.00 -4.54
C LEU A 27 4.83 10.03 -4.06
N GLN A 28 4.25 11.22 -3.91
CA GLN A 28 2.86 11.40 -3.50
C GLN A 28 1.91 10.76 -4.52
N SER A 29 2.15 11.00 -5.82
CA SER A 29 1.35 10.40 -6.89
C SER A 29 1.40 8.86 -6.87
N HIS A 30 2.58 8.29 -6.62
CA HIS A 30 2.73 6.85 -6.48
C HIS A 30 2.01 6.32 -5.23
N TYR A 31 2.17 7.00 -4.10
CA TYR A 31 1.51 6.64 -2.84
C TYR A 31 -0.02 6.60 -3.00
N ASP A 32 -0.61 7.64 -3.58
CA ASP A 32 -2.05 7.74 -3.80
C ASP A 32 -2.56 6.73 -4.84
N ALA A 33 -1.75 6.40 -5.84
CA ALA A 33 -2.09 5.40 -6.85
C ALA A 33 -2.27 3.99 -6.26
N PHE A 34 -1.56 3.63 -5.18
CA PHE A 34 -1.79 2.36 -4.48
C PHE A 34 -3.20 2.29 -3.88
N ASP A 35 -3.66 3.36 -3.24
CA ASP A 35 -4.98 3.42 -2.61
C ASP A 35 -6.11 3.38 -3.65
N ALA A 36 -5.96 4.14 -4.73
CA ALA A 36 -6.91 4.12 -5.84
C ALA A 36 -7.07 2.72 -6.44
N ARG A 37 -5.94 2.01 -6.68
CA ARG A 37 -5.95 0.64 -7.21
C ARG A 37 -6.53 -0.36 -6.22
N ALA A 38 -6.20 -0.25 -4.93
CA ALA A 38 -6.77 -1.11 -3.90
C ALA A 38 -8.29 -0.96 -3.85
N LEU A 39 -8.81 0.28 -3.88
CA LEU A 39 -10.25 0.53 -3.86
C LEU A 39 -10.96 -0.02 -5.11
N GLN A 40 -10.36 0.12 -6.30
CA GLN A 40 -10.88 -0.47 -7.54
C GLN A 40 -10.96 -1.99 -7.45
N ILE A 41 -9.92 -2.66 -6.95
CA ILE A 41 -9.93 -4.11 -6.79
C ILE A 41 -10.99 -4.53 -5.79
N LYS A 42 -11.13 -3.85 -4.64
CA LYS A 42 -12.18 -4.15 -3.66
C LYS A 42 -13.58 -3.98 -4.25
N ALA A 43 -13.81 -2.92 -5.03
CA ALA A 43 -15.10 -2.64 -5.66
C ALA A 43 -15.52 -3.75 -6.65
N LEU A 44 -14.56 -4.36 -7.35
CA LEU A 44 -14.83 -5.47 -8.27
C LEU A 44 -14.89 -6.83 -7.55
N SER A 45 -13.90 -7.12 -6.72
CA SER A 45 -13.74 -8.43 -6.09
C SER A 45 -14.72 -8.71 -4.97
N GLY A 46 -15.09 -7.70 -4.17
CA GLY A 46 -16.03 -7.86 -3.05
C GLY A 46 -17.37 -8.46 -3.50
N PRO A 47 -18.08 -7.84 -4.47
CA PRO A 47 -19.31 -8.39 -5.03
C PRO A 47 -19.13 -9.76 -5.68
N LEU A 48 -18.03 -10.01 -6.40
CA LEU A 48 -17.77 -11.30 -7.04
C LEU A 48 -17.59 -12.43 -6.01
N ILE A 49 -16.84 -12.19 -4.95
CA ILE A 49 -16.67 -13.14 -3.84
C ILE A 49 -18.02 -13.40 -3.16
N ALA A 50 -18.78 -12.34 -2.85
CA ALA A 50 -20.09 -12.45 -2.24
C ALA A 50 -21.06 -13.27 -3.12
N ALA A 51 -21.09 -13.01 -4.43
CA ALA A 51 -21.89 -13.73 -5.40
C ALA A 51 -21.46 -15.20 -5.54
N ALA A 52 -20.15 -15.49 -5.48
CA ALA A 52 -19.63 -16.85 -5.51
C ALA A 52 -20.04 -17.63 -4.26
N ILE A 53 -19.98 -17.03 -3.07
CA ILE A 53 -20.46 -17.65 -1.84
C ILE A 53 -21.98 -17.86 -1.91
N GLY A 54 -22.74 -16.84 -2.31
CA GLY A 54 -24.20 -16.94 -2.44
C GLY A 54 -24.64 -18.02 -3.42
N SER A 55 -23.99 -18.09 -4.59
CA SER A 55 -24.20 -19.15 -5.58
C SER A 55 -23.84 -20.53 -5.04
N GLY A 56 -22.72 -20.64 -4.31
CA GLY A 56 -22.31 -21.89 -3.68
C GLY A 56 -23.31 -22.38 -2.64
N VAL A 57 -23.90 -21.46 -1.86
CA VAL A 57 -24.99 -21.78 -0.92
C VAL A 57 -26.25 -22.23 -1.67
N ALA A 58 -26.69 -21.46 -2.67
CA ALA A 58 -27.90 -21.77 -3.44
C ALA A 58 -27.83 -23.11 -4.20
N THR A 59 -26.62 -23.50 -4.62
CA THR A 59 -26.39 -24.74 -5.39
C THR A 59 -25.87 -25.90 -4.55
N ASN A 60 -25.77 -25.75 -3.23
CA ASN A 60 -25.13 -26.71 -2.33
C ASN A 60 -23.70 -27.13 -2.76
N SER A 61 -22.96 -26.21 -3.39
CA SER A 61 -21.62 -26.47 -3.91
C SER A 61 -20.53 -26.01 -2.93
N ARG A 62 -19.97 -26.97 -2.19
CA ARG A 62 -18.84 -26.72 -1.28
C ARG A 62 -17.60 -26.21 -2.02
N SER A 63 -17.35 -26.71 -3.23
CA SER A 63 -16.19 -26.31 -4.03
C SER A 63 -16.25 -24.84 -4.42
N LEU A 64 -17.43 -24.30 -4.76
CA LEU A 64 -17.60 -22.88 -5.04
C LEU A 64 -17.32 -22.00 -3.81
N ILE A 65 -17.80 -22.41 -2.64
CA ILE A 65 -17.56 -21.68 -1.39
C ILE A 65 -16.06 -21.70 -1.04
N LEU A 66 -15.40 -22.86 -1.15
CA LEU A 66 -13.96 -22.99 -0.90
C LEU A 66 -13.13 -22.13 -1.86
N ALA A 67 -13.50 -22.09 -3.14
CA ALA A 67 -12.85 -21.24 -4.13
C ALA A 67 -13.01 -19.74 -3.78
N ALA A 68 -14.19 -19.32 -3.32
CA ALA A 68 -14.44 -17.96 -2.90
C ALA A 68 -13.63 -17.58 -1.65
N ILE A 69 -13.54 -18.47 -0.64
CA ILE A 69 -12.71 -18.27 0.56
C ILE A 69 -11.23 -18.10 0.16
N LEU A 70 -10.70 -19.00 -0.68
CA LEU A 70 -9.31 -18.93 -1.12
C LEU A 70 -9.02 -17.63 -1.88
N THR A 71 -9.96 -17.19 -2.72
CA THR A 71 -9.87 -15.91 -3.43
C THR A 71 -9.84 -14.74 -2.46
N ALA A 72 -10.71 -14.74 -1.45
CA ALA A 72 -10.73 -13.70 -0.41
C ALA A 72 -9.41 -13.65 0.37
N LEU A 73 -8.88 -14.80 0.81
CA LEU A 73 -7.60 -14.88 1.52
C LEU A 73 -6.42 -14.42 0.65
N SER A 74 -6.43 -14.75 -0.64
CA SER A 74 -5.39 -14.35 -1.58
C SER A 74 -5.37 -12.84 -1.78
N LEU A 75 -6.54 -12.24 -2.00
CA LEU A 75 -6.66 -10.78 -2.16
C LEU A 75 -6.34 -10.01 -0.88
N TRP A 76 -6.77 -10.54 0.28
CA TRP A 76 -6.42 -9.97 1.57
C TRP A 76 -4.90 -9.94 1.78
N THR A 77 -4.22 -11.04 1.46
CA THR A 77 -2.76 -11.14 1.56
C THR A 77 -2.06 -10.23 0.55
N LEU A 78 -2.51 -10.21 -0.70
CA LEU A 78 -1.94 -9.38 -1.74
C LEU A 78 -2.03 -7.90 -1.39
N GLU A 79 -3.16 -7.45 -0.85
CA GLU A 79 -3.31 -6.06 -0.44
C GLU A 79 -2.36 -5.69 0.70
N ALA A 80 -2.16 -6.58 1.68
CA ALA A 80 -1.19 -6.33 2.74
C ALA A 80 0.24 -6.19 2.20
N ILE A 81 0.62 -6.98 1.20
CA ILE A 81 1.93 -6.85 0.52
C ILE A 81 2.03 -5.50 -0.18
N TRP A 82 0.98 -5.07 -0.89
CA TRP A 82 0.97 -3.76 -1.56
C TRP A 82 1.01 -2.60 -0.58
N LYS A 83 0.34 -2.70 0.57
CA LYS A 83 0.44 -1.71 1.64
C LYS A 83 1.86 -1.61 2.20
N SER A 84 2.56 -2.74 2.36
CA SER A 84 3.99 -2.71 2.73
C SER A 84 4.83 -1.92 1.71
N PHE A 85 4.59 -2.12 0.41
CA PHE A 85 5.29 -1.39 -0.64
C PHE A 85 4.95 0.11 -0.64
N GLN A 86 3.68 0.46 -0.41
CA GLN A 86 3.20 1.83 -0.29
C GLN A 86 3.90 2.53 0.90
N TYR A 87 3.97 1.88 2.06
CA TYR A 87 4.57 2.47 3.26
C TYR A 87 6.09 2.69 3.14
N CYS A 88 6.79 1.97 2.28
CA CYS A 88 8.21 2.21 2.06
C CYS A 88 8.51 3.61 1.48
N TYR A 89 7.52 4.27 0.87
CA TYR A 89 7.68 5.66 0.39
C TYR A 89 7.53 6.71 1.49
N THR A 90 6.92 6.38 2.64
CA THR A 90 6.55 7.40 3.64
C THR A 90 7.75 8.10 4.26
N ASP A 91 8.85 7.38 4.46
CA ASP A 91 10.02 7.94 5.12
C ASP A 91 10.69 8.98 4.22
N ARG A 92 10.81 8.70 2.92
CA ARG A 92 11.35 9.67 1.95
C ARG A 92 10.45 10.90 1.82
N ILE A 93 9.13 10.73 1.79
CA ILE A 93 8.16 11.83 1.78
C ILE A 93 8.38 12.74 3.00
N LYS A 94 8.42 12.17 4.21
CA LYS A 94 8.64 12.92 5.47
C LYS A 94 9.97 13.67 5.50
N ILE A 95 11.04 13.08 4.97
CA ILE A 95 12.36 13.72 4.90
C ILE A 95 12.32 14.94 3.97
N ILE A 96 11.65 14.84 2.81
CA ILE A 96 11.49 15.97 1.90
C ILE A 96 10.66 17.08 2.55
N GLU A 97 9.55 16.73 3.22
CA GLU A 97 8.73 17.70 3.95
C GLU A 97 9.52 18.41 5.06
N ALA A 98 10.35 17.68 5.81
CA ALA A 98 11.19 18.25 6.85
C ALA A 98 12.25 19.21 6.29
N TRP A 99 12.81 18.91 5.10
CA TRP A 99 13.70 19.82 4.40
C TRP A 99 13.00 21.14 4.03
N PHE A 100 11.74 21.08 3.55
CA PHE A 100 10.94 22.27 3.25
C PHE A 100 10.48 23.06 4.49
N ARG A 101 10.40 22.42 5.67
CA ARG A 101 10.13 23.09 6.94
C ARG A 101 11.37 23.72 7.59
N GLU A 102 12.54 23.53 7.00
CA GLU A 102 13.84 23.96 7.55
C GLU A 102 14.20 23.23 8.87
N ASP A 103 13.53 22.10 9.19
CA ASP A 103 13.79 21.29 10.39
C ASP A 103 15.17 20.58 10.33
N HIS A 104 15.62 20.26 9.11
CA HIS A 104 16.90 19.61 8.83
C HIS A 104 17.56 20.28 7.63
N ALA A 105 18.43 21.26 7.90
CA ALA A 105 19.17 22.04 6.90
C ALA A 105 20.31 21.26 6.21
N ASP A 106 20.30 19.93 6.28
CA ASP A 106 21.27 19.09 5.61
C ASP A 106 21.02 19.11 4.09
N ARG A 107 22.09 18.99 3.30
CA ARG A 107 22.00 18.84 1.84
C ARG A 107 21.33 17.50 1.52
N LEU A 108 20.01 17.52 1.35
CA LEU A 108 19.24 16.37 0.88
C LEU A 108 19.51 16.17 -0.62
N VAL A 109 20.05 15.00 -0.98
CA VAL A 109 20.29 14.64 -2.39
C VAL A 109 18.96 14.21 -3.03
N PRO A 110 18.49 14.86 -4.11
CA PRO A 110 17.24 14.49 -4.78
C PRO A 110 17.28 13.13 -5.51
N PHE A 111 16.10 12.62 -5.84
CA PHE A 111 15.84 11.44 -6.67
C PHE A 111 16.46 10.13 -6.13
N GLN A 112 16.50 9.96 -4.81
CA GLN A 112 17.01 8.74 -4.16
C GLN A 112 15.90 7.73 -3.83
N ILE A 113 14.81 7.72 -4.60
CA ILE A 113 13.57 6.97 -4.32
C ILE A 113 13.85 5.48 -4.11
N TYR A 114 14.53 4.83 -5.06
CA TYR A 114 14.75 3.37 -5.02
C TYR A 114 15.60 2.94 -3.83
N ALA A 115 16.71 3.65 -3.58
CA ALA A 115 17.59 3.34 -2.46
C ALA A 115 16.88 3.56 -1.11
N ALA A 116 16.18 4.68 -0.95
CA ALA A 116 15.41 4.98 0.26
C ALA A 116 14.30 3.94 0.50
N TRP A 117 13.57 3.57 -0.55
CA TRP A 117 12.55 2.52 -0.48
C TRP A 117 13.14 1.18 -0.04
N GLY A 118 14.28 0.77 -0.62
CA GLY A 118 14.95 -0.49 -0.31
C GLY A 118 15.44 -0.56 1.14
N GLU A 119 15.99 0.53 1.66
CA GLU A 119 16.41 0.61 3.06
C GLU A 119 15.22 0.40 4.01
N VAL A 120 14.09 1.05 3.74
CA VAL A 120 12.86 0.92 4.55
C VAL A 120 12.29 -0.48 4.44
N TRP A 121 12.29 -1.08 3.24
CA TRP A 121 11.84 -2.45 3.00
C TRP A 121 12.64 -3.46 3.82
N ASP A 122 13.97 -3.42 3.71
CA ASP A 122 14.84 -4.36 4.42
C ASP A 122 14.79 -4.18 5.94
N ARG A 123 14.64 -2.93 6.41
CA ARG A 123 14.56 -2.64 7.84
C ARG A 123 13.23 -3.06 8.47
N TRP A 124 12.11 -2.87 7.79
CA TRP A 124 10.78 -2.97 8.43
C TRP A 124 9.86 -4.01 7.80
N TYR A 125 9.79 -4.09 6.48
CA TYR A 125 8.67 -4.76 5.79
C TYR A 125 9.00 -6.13 5.20
N ARG A 126 10.28 -6.47 5.06
CA ARG A 126 10.75 -7.78 4.59
C ARG A 126 10.33 -8.95 5.49
N HIS A 127 10.02 -8.69 6.75
CA HIS A 127 9.74 -9.73 7.75
C HIS A 127 8.25 -10.12 7.80
N PRO A 128 7.93 -11.41 8.03
CA PRO A 128 6.54 -11.87 8.13
C PRO A 128 5.71 -11.17 9.21
N LYS A 129 6.35 -10.72 10.30
CA LYS A 129 5.67 -9.98 11.38
C LYS A 129 5.04 -8.68 10.89
N ALA A 130 5.72 -7.97 9.98
CA ALA A 130 5.20 -6.74 9.39
C ALA A 130 3.96 -7.03 8.55
N LEU A 131 4.00 -8.08 7.73
CA LEU A 131 2.86 -8.51 6.93
C LEU A 131 1.64 -8.84 7.81
N ILE A 132 1.83 -9.59 8.91
CA ILE A 132 0.75 -9.91 9.86
C ILE A 132 0.18 -8.65 10.52
N SER A 133 1.04 -7.67 10.84
CA SER A 133 0.59 -6.39 11.39
C SER A 133 -0.29 -5.63 10.40
N ILE A 134 0.08 -5.63 9.12
CA ILE A 134 -0.65 -4.92 8.07
C ILE A 134 -1.96 -5.64 7.71
N LEU A 135 -1.96 -6.97 7.67
CA LEU A 135 -3.17 -7.79 7.46
C LEU A 135 -4.31 -7.42 8.43
N ARG A 136 -3.97 -7.01 9.65
CA ARG A 136 -4.94 -6.66 10.71
C ARG A 136 -5.49 -5.25 10.59
N GLN A 137 -4.99 -4.43 9.67
CA GLN A 137 -5.50 -3.08 9.50
C GLN A 137 -6.94 -3.11 8.93
N PRO A 138 -7.86 -2.28 9.45
CA PRO A 138 -9.25 -2.23 9.00
C PRO A 138 -9.42 -2.08 7.49
N PHE A 139 -8.63 -1.19 6.88
CA PHE A 139 -8.67 -0.98 5.44
C PHE A 139 -8.26 -2.22 4.64
N VAL A 140 -7.37 -3.06 5.19
CA VAL A 140 -6.81 -4.23 4.50
C VAL A 140 -7.73 -5.44 4.62
N TYR A 141 -8.26 -5.73 5.82
CA TYR A 141 -9.13 -6.90 5.99
C TYR A 141 -10.55 -6.70 5.48
N LEU A 142 -11.03 -5.45 5.33
CA LEU A 142 -12.33 -5.17 4.72
C LEU A 142 -12.21 -5.09 3.20
N PRO A 143 -13.06 -5.76 2.40
CA PRO A 143 -14.19 -6.61 2.79
C PRO A 143 -13.84 -8.11 2.90
N TYR A 144 -12.59 -8.50 2.65
CA TYR A 144 -12.21 -9.90 2.44
C TYR A 144 -12.43 -10.81 3.65
N ALA A 145 -12.03 -10.37 4.85
CA ALA A 145 -12.12 -11.19 6.06
C ALA A 145 -13.58 -11.49 6.46
N PRO A 146 -14.51 -10.50 6.48
CA PRO A 146 -15.93 -10.80 6.68
C PRO A 146 -16.50 -11.77 5.65
N LEU A 147 -16.17 -11.59 4.36
CA LEU A 147 -16.65 -12.47 3.29
C LEU A 147 -16.10 -13.89 3.43
N GLY A 148 -14.79 -14.03 3.67
CA GLY A 148 -14.16 -15.32 3.92
C GLY A 148 -14.75 -16.02 5.15
N LEU A 149 -14.97 -15.28 6.24
CA LEU A 149 -15.59 -15.80 7.45
C LEU A 149 -17.03 -16.29 7.20
N PHE A 150 -17.82 -15.52 6.45
CA PHE A 150 -19.16 -15.93 6.04
C PHE A 150 -19.14 -17.23 5.22
N GLY A 151 -18.19 -17.36 4.28
CA GLY A 151 -17.97 -18.60 3.54
C GLY A 151 -17.62 -19.78 4.46
N ILE A 152 -16.73 -19.59 5.44
CA ILE A 152 -16.35 -20.64 6.39
C ILE A 152 -17.56 -21.09 7.21
N ILE A 153 -18.36 -20.14 7.70
CA ILE A 153 -19.56 -20.41 8.49
C ILE A 153 -20.63 -21.14 7.67
N SER A 154 -20.72 -20.92 6.35
CA SER A 154 -21.74 -21.57 5.53
C SER A 154 -21.42 -23.04 5.21
N LEU A 155 -20.15 -23.44 5.16
CA LEU A 155 -19.72 -24.80 4.78
C LEU A 155 -20.43 -25.95 5.53
N PRO A 156 -20.62 -25.91 6.87
CA PRO A 156 -21.26 -27.00 7.61
C PRO A 156 -22.76 -27.19 7.32
N PHE A 157 -23.40 -26.21 6.67
CA PHE A 157 -24.82 -26.24 6.32
C PHE A 157 -25.07 -26.79 4.90
N ILE A 158 -24.02 -26.94 4.10
CA ILE A 158 -24.12 -27.39 2.71
C ILE A 158 -24.20 -28.92 2.63
N GLY A 159 -25.25 -29.42 1.97
CA GLY A 159 -25.50 -30.86 1.77
C GLY A 159 -26.12 -31.59 2.98
N LYS A 160 -26.75 -30.85 3.90
CA LYS A 160 -27.52 -31.40 5.02
C LYS A 160 -29.03 -31.47 4.77
N PHE A 161 -29.49 -31.14 3.56
CA PHE A 161 -30.89 -31.21 3.12
C PHE A 161 -30.98 -31.88 1.77
#